data_AF-A0A0F9CUK8-F1
#
_entry.id   AF-A0A0F9CUK8-F1
#
_cell.length_a   1.000
_cell.length_b   1.000
_cell.length_c   1.000
_cell.angle_alpha   90.00
_cell.angle_beta   90.00
_cell.angle_gamma   90.00
#
_symmetry.space_group_name_H-M   'P 1'
#
loop_
_entity.id
_entity.type
_entity.pdbx_description
1 polymer ?
#
loop_
_entity_poly.entity_id
_entity_poly.type
_entity_poly.pdbx_seq_one_letter_code
_entity_poly.pdbx_strand_id
1 'polypeptide(L)'
;MPERSTTERLVRLVESGKAQSQACAARALGVSRERVRQIVNEQGLTIKRFYQPNTLISWPCPGCGRTVEMWSARRNNRKTAYCQSCKRRCFDAPAPTRPLCSVGSCQRQVVAGGRCAGHNRRWKHGLPLDKTPLLARAQVGHCSTADCPNQHYAKGVCRLHYYRIGGHPHA
;
A
#
# COMPACT_ATOMS: atom_id res chain seq x y z
N MET A 1 36.75 11.03 10.07
CA MET A 1 36.37 9.65 9.68
C MET A 1 36.20 9.65 8.16
N PRO A 2 37.03 8.94 7.39
CA PRO A 2 36.90 8.94 5.93
C PRO A 2 35.54 8.38 5.54
N GLU A 3 34.83 9.11 4.67
CA GLU A 3 33.58 8.65 4.09
C GLU A 3 33.86 7.36 3.30
N ARG A 4 33.36 6.22 3.77
CA ARG A 4 33.51 4.95 3.06
C ARG A 4 32.87 5.06 1.69
N SER A 5 33.59 4.60 0.67
CA SER A 5 33.09 4.61 -0.70
C SER A 5 31.77 3.83 -0.80
N THR A 6 30.89 4.26 -1.71
CA THR A 6 29.63 3.55 -2.00
C THR A 6 29.86 2.07 -2.34
N THR A 7 31.00 1.77 -2.98
CA THR A 7 31.44 0.42 -3.31
C THR A 7 31.67 -0.44 -2.07
N GLU A 8 32.45 0.03 -1.10
CA GLU A 8 32.69 -0.70 0.16
C GLU A 8 31.39 -0.95 0.94
N ARG A 9 30.51 0.05 0.95
CA ARG A 9 29.20 -0.08 1.60
C ARG A 9 28.35 -1.16 0.93
N LEU A 10 28.38 -1.25 -0.40
CA LEU A 10 27.67 -2.29 -1.14
C LEU A 10 28.24 -3.68 -0.87
N VAL A 11 29.57 -3.84 -0.91
CA VAL A 11 30.26 -5.12 -0.65
C VAL A 11 29.84 -5.67 0.71
N ARG A 12 29.95 -4.87 1.79
CA ARG A 12 29.50 -5.27 3.13
C ARG A 12 28.01 -5.66 3.18
N LEU A 13 27.17 -4.98 2.42
CA LEU A 13 25.72 -5.22 2.38
C LEU A 13 25.39 -6.55 1.66
N VAL A 14 26.19 -6.91 0.65
CA VAL A 14 26.09 -8.20 -0.05
C VAL A 14 26.64 -9.33 0.81
N GLU A 15 27.83 -9.17 1.41
CA GLU A 15 28.47 -10.15 2.30
C GLU A 15 27.61 -10.47 3.52
N SER A 16 26.95 -9.46 4.09
CA SER A 16 26.02 -9.66 5.22
C SER A 16 24.69 -10.31 4.82
N GLY A 17 24.44 -10.58 3.54
CA GLY A 17 23.19 -11.17 3.05
C GLY A 17 21.96 -10.26 3.17
N LYS A 18 22.14 -8.99 3.55
CA LYS A 18 21.04 -8.02 3.71
C LYS A 18 20.51 -7.51 2.36
N ALA A 19 21.32 -7.58 1.30
CA ALA A 19 20.92 -7.22 -0.07
C ALA A 19 20.14 -8.35 -0.73
N GLN A 20 18.81 -8.36 -0.63
CA GLN A 20 17.97 -9.36 -1.32
C GLN A 20 17.83 -9.11 -2.84
N SER A 21 18.14 -7.90 -3.30
CA SER A 21 18.11 -7.50 -4.70
C SER A 21 18.87 -6.18 -4.92
N GLN A 22 19.23 -5.89 -6.18
CA GLN A 22 19.81 -4.60 -6.56
C GLN A 22 18.92 -3.40 -6.15
N ALA A 23 17.60 -3.54 -6.21
CA ALA A 23 16.67 -2.49 -5.79
C ALA A 23 16.66 -2.28 -4.26
N CYS A 24 16.79 -3.36 -3.49
CA CYS A 24 16.96 -3.29 -2.04
C CYS A 24 18.27 -2.58 -1.67
N ALA A 25 19.38 -2.97 -2.31
CA ALA A 25 20.68 -2.34 -2.12
C ALA A 25 20.67 -0.85 -2.50
N ALA A 26 20.05 -0.50 -3.64
CA ALA A 26 19.91 0.89 -4.09
C ALA A 26 19.21 1.78 -3.05
N ARG A 27 18.08 1.31 -2.51
CA ARG A 27 17.35 2.01 -1.43
C ARG A 27 18.17 2.13 -0.15
N ALA A 28 18.89 1.08 0.25
CA ALA A 28 19.69 1.10 1.47
C ALA A 28 20.91 2.02 1.38
N LEU A 29 21.48 2.17 0.17
CA LEU A 29 22.64 3.02 -0.08
C LEU A 29 22.27 4.45 -0.47
N GLY A 30 21.01 4.71 -0.83
CA GLY A 30 20.58 6.02 -1.32
C GLY A 30 21.10 6.35 -2.73
N VAL A 31 21.26 5.33 -3.58
CA VAL A 31 21.80 5.49 -4.95
C VAL A 31 20.85 4.91 -5.99
N SER A 32 21.08 5.24 -7.26
CA SER A 32 20.30 4.68 -8.36
C SER A 32 20.55 3.16 -8.50
N ARG A 33 19.55 2.45 -9.00
CA ARG A 33 19.68 1.01 -9.30
C ARG A 33 20.75 0.72 -10.35
N GLU A 34 20.92 1.63 -11.31
CA GLU A 34 21.95 1.52 -12.34
C GLU A 34 23.35 1.63 -11.74
N ARG A 35 23.54 2.55 -10.78
CA ARG A 35 24.83 2.65 -10.06
C ARG A 35 25.17 1.37 -9.32
N VAL A 36 24.18 0.74 -8.67
CA VAL A 36 24.39 -0.57 -8.02
C VAL A 36 24.77 -1.64 -9.05
N ARG A 37 24.09 -1.69 -10.20
CA ARG A 37 24.39 -2.65 -11.27
C ARG A 37 25.83 -2.50 -11.77
N GLN A 38 26.28 -1.26 -12.00
CA GLN A 38 27.64 -0.97 -12.42
C GLN A 38 28.67 -1.50 -11.41
N ILE A 39 28.52 -1.16 -10.12
CA ILE A 39 29.44 -1.62 -9.07
C ILE A 39 29.44 -3.15 -8.95
N VAL A 40 28.27 -3.79 -9.04
CA VAL A 40 28.14 -5.26 -9.02
C VAL A 40 28.95 -5.89 -10.14
N ASN A 41 28.89 -5.33 -11.35
CA ASN A 41 29.65 -5.81 -12.51
C ASN A 41 31.16 -5.55 -12.37
N GLU A 42 31.55 -4.34 -11.95
CA GLU A 42 32.96 -3.95 -11.75
C GLU A 42 33.66 -4.81 -10.68
N GLN A 43 32.93 -5.18 -9.63
CA GLN A 43 33.47 -5.94 -8.50
C GLN A 43 33.21 -7.45 -8.61
N GLY A 44 32.59 -7.92 -9.69
CA GLY A 44 32.24 -9.35 -9.85
C GLY A 44 31.32 -9.90 -8.76
N LEU A 45 30.50 -9.05 -8.12
CA LEU A 45 29.63 -9.46 -7.02
C LEU A 45 28.42 -10.23 -7.55
N THR A 46 27.97 -11.23 -6.80
CA THR A 46 26.72 -11.94 -7.09
C THR A 46 25.68 -11.66 -6.02
N ILE A 47 24.68 -10.83 -6.34
CA ILE A 47 23.52 -10.62 -5.46
C ILE A 47 22.53 -11.75 -5.71
N LYS A 48 22.47 -12.73 -4.80
CA LYS A 48 21.47 -13.80 -4.85
C LYS A 48 20.09 -13.17 -4.93
N ARG A 49 19.38 -13.39 -6.04
CA ARG A 49 17.96 -13.04 -6.12
C ARG A 49 17.25 -13.94 -5.12
N PHE A 50 16.65 -13.34 -4.09
CA PHE A 50 15.68 -14.06 -3.28
C PHE A 50 14.43 -14.26 -4.14
N TYR A 51 14.46 -15.26 -5.01
CA TYR A 51 13.25 -15.74 -5.66
C TYR A 51 12.42 -16.34 -4.53
N GLN A 52 11.35 -15.66 -4.13
CA GLN A 52 10.37 -16.35 -3.30
C GLN A 52 9.92 -17.55 -4.13
N PRO A 53 10.15 -18.79 -3.67
CA PRO A 53 9.77 -19.95 -4.44
C PRO A 53 8.31 -19.78 -4.79
N ASN A 54 8.01 -19.98 -6.06
CA ASN A 54 6.64 -19.97 -6.50
C ASN A 54 6.02 -21.19 -5.83
N THR A 55 5.34 -20.96 -4.70
CA THR A 55 4.76 -22.02 -3.88
C THR A 55 3.30 -22.12 -4.22
N LEU A 56 2.83 -23.35 -4.41
CA LEU A 56 1.41 -23.61 -4.53
C LEU A 56 0.80 -23.39 -3.14
N ILE A 57 -0.07 -22.39 -3.03
CA ILE A 57 -0.85 -22.13 -1.84
C ILE A 57 -2.28 -22.61 -2.09
N SER A 58 -2.87 -23.27 -1.11
CA SER A 58 -4.25 -23.77 -1.15
C SER A 58 -5.09 -23.12 -0.04
N TRP A 59 -6.36 -22.85 -0.33
CA TRP A 59 -7.32 -22.36 0.67
C TRP A 59 -8.76 -22.74 0.28
N PRO A 60 -9.68 -22.89 1.25
CA PRO A 60 -11.08 -23.17 0.95
C PRO A 60 -11.79 -21.94 0.37
N CYS A 61 -12.60 -22.13 -0.66
CA CYS A 61 -13.43 -21.09 -1.24
C CYS A 61 -14.53 -20.66 -0.25
N PRO A 62 -14.68 -19.36 0.07
CA PRO A 62 -15.71 -18.90 1.01
C PRO A 62 -17.14 -19.11 0.51
N GLY A 63 -17.33 -19.24 -0.82
CA GLY A 63 -18.65 -19.43 -1.41
C GLY A 63 -19.11 -20.89 -1.51
N CYS A 64 -18.19 -21.85 -1.68
CA CYS A 64 -18.56 -23.25 -1.94
C CYS A 64 -17.72 -24.29 -1.17
N GLY A 65 -16.78 -23.86 -0.32
CA GLY A 65 -15.93 -24.73 0.49
C GLY A 65 -14.81 -25.45 -0.26
N ARG A 66 -14.87 -25.57 -1.60
CA ARG A 66 -13.83 -26.27 -2.38
C ARG A 66 -12.46 -25.62 -2.26
N THR A 67 -11.42 -26.45 -2.19
CA THR A 67 -10.02 -26.02 -2.19
C THR A 67 -9.66 -25.35 -3.51
N VAL A 68 -9.05 -24.18 -3.43
CA VAL A 68 -8.53 -23.42 -4.55
C VAL A 68 -7.02 -23.38 -4.43
N GLU A 69 -6.33 -23.78 -5.49
CA GLU A 69 -4.87 -23.79 -5.54
C GLU A 69 -4.36 -22.66 -6.43
N MET A 70 -3.32 -21.97 -6.00
CA MET A 70 -2.71 -20.90 -6.77
C MET A 70 -1.23 -20.74 -6.44
N TRP A 71 -0.45 -20.36 -7.44
CA TRP A 71 0.95 -20.00 -7.27
C TRP A 71 1.12 -18.66 -6.54
N SER A 72 2.00 -18.61 -5.53
CA SER A 72 2.23 -17.45 -4.65
C SER A 72 2.64 -16.17 -5.41
N ALA A 73 3.36 -16.28 -6.53
CA ALA A 73 3.70 -15.13 -7.37
C ALA A 73 2.47 -14.44 -7.97
N ARG A 74 1.39 -15.19 -8.22
CA ARG A 74 0.10 -14.65 -8.71
C ARG A 74 -0.74 -14.04 -7.59
N ARG A 75 -0.34 -14.21 -6.32
CA ARG A 75 -1.05 -13.65 -5.15
C ARG A 75 -1.06 -12.13 -5.10
N ASN A 76 -0.14 -11.43 -5.76
CA ASN A 76 -0.21 -9.96 -5.86
C ASN A 76 -1.08 -9.51 -7.04
N ASN A 77 -1.37 -10.41 -8.00
CA ASN A 77 -2.36 -10.20 -9.06
C ASN A 77 -3.77 -10.60 -8.58
N ARG A 78 -4.15 -10.14 -7.38
CA ARG A 78 -5.34 -10.55 -6.59
C ARG A 78 -6.68 -10.42 -7.31
N LYS A 79 -6.73 -9.68 -8.41
CA LYS A 79 -7.96 -9.37 -9.14
C LYS A 79 -8.54 -10.59 -9.89
N THR A 80 -7.85 -11.74 -9.94
CA THR A 80 -8.24 -12.86 -10.82
C THR A 80 -8.38 -14.23 -10.15
N ALA A 81 -8.29 -14.35 -8.81
CA ALA A 81 -8.54 -15.64 -8.16
C ALA A 81 -10.05 -15.92 -8.07
N TYR A 82 -10.61 -16.51 -9.13
CA TYR A 82 -11.98 -16.99 -9.19
C TYR A 82 -12.03 -18.47 -8.81
N CYS A 83 -13.10 -18.87 -8.11
CA CYS A 83 -13.37 -20.27 -7.91
C CYS A 83 -13.88 -20.82 -9.24
N GLN A 84 -13.24 -21.85 -9.79
CA GLN A 84 -13.71 -22.42 -11.03
C GLN A 84 -15.11 -23.03 -10.91
N SER A 85 -15.50 -23.44 -9.70
CA SER A 85 -16.78 -24.07 -9.41
C SER A 85 -17.92 -23.07 -9.25
N CYS A 86 -17.79 -22.08 -8.36
CA CYS A 86 -18.88 -21.12 -8.13
C CYS A 86 -18.76 -19.82 -8.94
N LYS A 87 -17.68 -19.67 -9.73
CA LYS A 87 -17.34 -18.46 -10.52
C LYS A 87 -17.30 -17.15 -9.71
N ARG A 88 -17.38 -17.21 -8.38
CA ARG A 88 -17.22 -16.07 -7.47
C ARG A 88 -15.74 -15.81 -7.21
N ARG A 89 -15.41 -14.58 -6.82
CA ARG A 89 -14.06 -14.26 -6.35
C ARG A 89 -13.83 -14.96 -5.02
N CYS A 90 -12.77 -15.76 -4.92
CA CYS A 90 -12.46 -16.55 -3.72
C CYS A 90 -12.05 -15.69 -2.51
N PHE A 91 -12.02 -14.37 -2.65
CA PHE A 91 -11.66 -13.41 -1.62
C PHE A 91 -12.85 -12.61 -1.07
N ASP A 92 -14.09 -12.91 -1.49
CA ASP A 92 -15.29 -12.39 -0.81
C ASP A 92 -15.55 -13.11 0.54
N ALA A 93 -14.51 -13.69 1.15
CA ALA A 93 -14.53 -13.94 2.57
C ALA A 93 -14.69 -12.59 3.27
N PRO A 94 -15.58 -12.46 4.27
CA PRO A 94 -15.68 -11.22 5.03
C PRO A 94 -14.27 -10.89 5.53
N ALA A 95 -13.78 -9.69 5.18
CA ALA A 95 -12.49 -9.24 5.67
C ALA A 95 -12.48 -9.44 7.20
N PRO A 96 -11.39 -9.97 7.78
CA PRO A 96 -11.34 -10.14 9.23
C PRO A 96 -11.74 -8.84 9.88
N THR A 97 -12.70 -8.90 10.80
CA THR A 97 -13.23 -7.71 11.47
C THR A 97 -12.05 -6.98 12.09
N ARG A 98 -11.72 -5.82 11.53
CA ARG A 98 -10.60 -5.03 12.04
C ARG A 98 -10.95 -4.61 13.47
N PRO A 99 -10.01 -4.70 14.42
CA PRO A 99 -10.28 -4.26 15.78
C PRO A 99 -10.66 -2.78 15.80
N LEU A 100 -11.37 -2.37 16.84
CA LEU A 100 -11.71 -0.97 17.07
C LEU A 100 -10.48 -0.19 17.54
N CYS A 101 -10.51 1.12 17.31
CA CYS A 101 -9.45 2.03 17.69
C CYS A 101 -9.26 2.02 19.21
N SER A 102 -8.01 1.88 19.68
CA SER A 102 -7.68 1.81 21.11
C SER A 102 -7.71 3.16 21.85
N VAL A 103 -8.23 4.22 21.22
CA VAL A 103 -8.19 5.60 21.76
C VAL A 103 -9.59 5.94 22.25
N GLY A 104 -9.74 6.03 23.57
CA GLY A 104 -11.00 6.39 24.24
C GLY A 104 -12.20 5.55 23.76
N SER A 105 -13.31 6.21 23.47
CA SER A 105 -14.56 5.61 22.96
C SER A 105 -14.66 5.55 21.43
N CYS A 106 -13.53 5.53 20.71
CA CYS A 106 -13.54 5.59 19.25
C CYS A 106 -13.97 4.26 18.59
N GLN A 107 -15.18 4.24 18.02
CA GLN A 107 -15.73 3.06 17.32
C GLN A 107 -15.23 2.88 15.86
N ARG A 108 -14.18 3.59 15.44
CA ARG A 108 -13.63 3.47 14.09
C ARG A 108 -12.64 2.30 14.03
N GLN A 109 -12.61 1.57 12.91
CA GLN A 109 -11.67 0.47 12.70
C GLN A 109 -10.21 0.92 12.67
N VAL A 110 -9.32 0.08 13.21
CA VAL A 110 -7.86 0.27 13.18
C VAL A 110 -7.32 0.18 11.76
N VAL A 111 -6.36 1.06 11.44
CA VAL A 111 -5.63 1.04 10.17
C VAL A 111 -4.17 0.63 10.38
N ALA A 112 -3.52 1.15 11.43
CA ALA A 112 -2.16 0.80 11.80
C ALA A 112 -1.89 1.16 13.26
N GLY A 113 -1.06 0.35 13.94
CA GLY A 113 -0.58 0.66 15.30
C GLY A 113 -1.68 0.85 16.35
N GLY A 114 -2.77 0.06 16.28
CA GLY A 114 -3.90 0.15 17.20
C GLY A 114 -4.82 1.37 17.02
N ARG A 115 -4.54 2.23 16.02
CA ARG A 115 -5.25 3.51 15.83
C ARG A 115 -6.05 3.54 14.52
N CYS A 116 -7.20 4.22 14.53
CA CYS A 116 -7.92 4.55 13.30
C CYS A 116 -7.14 5.57 12.46
N ALA A 117 -7.55 5.80 11.21
CA ALA A 117 -6.88 6.73 10.31
C ALA A 117 -6.73 8.16 10.89
N GLY A 118 -7.77 8.66 11.57
CA GLY A 118 -7.76 10.00 12.18
C GLY A 118 -6.78 10.13 13.35
N HIS A 119 -6.81 9.17 14.28
CA HIS A 119 -5.88 9.16 15.41
C HIS A 119 -4.43 8.89 14.98
N ASN A 120 -4.22 8.03 13.99
CA ASN A 120 -2.88 7.78 13.46
C ASN A 120 -2.29 9.04 12.80
N ARG A 121 -3.10 9.82 12.08
CA ARG A 121 -2.67 11.12 11.52
C ARG A 121 -2.28 12.09 12.63
N ARG A 122 -3.09 12.23 13.69
CA ARG A 122 -2.77 13.12 14.82
C ARG A 122 -1.49 12.72 15.54
N TRP A 123 -1.34 11.43 15.82
CA TRP A 123 -0.13 10.89 16.45
C TRP A 123 1.12 11.25 15.65
N LYS A 124 1.07 11.11 14.31
CA LYS A 124 2.18 11.52 13.43
C LYS A 124 2.51 13.02 13.47
N HIS A 125 1.54 13.86 13.80
CA HIS A 125 1.71 15.30 13.94
C HIS A 125 1.97 15.74 15.40
N GLY A 126 2.15 14.81 16.34
CA GLY A 126 2.35 15.14 17.77
C GLY A 126 1.13 15.78 18.44
N LEU A 127 -0.06 15.64 17.85
CA LEU A 127 -1.29 16.21 18.39
C LEU A 127 -1.91 15.26 19.45
N PRO A 128 -2.54 15.81 20.51
CA PRO A 128 -3.19 15.00 21.54
C PRO A 128 -4.31 14.14 20.93
N LEU A 129 -4.40 12.90 21.40
CA LEU A 129 -5.35 11.92 20.87
C LEU A 129 -6.74 12.09 21.51
N ASP A 130 -6.80 12.58 22.74
CA ASP A 130 -8.00 12.48 23.60
C ASP A 130 -8.85 13.75 23.57
N LYS A 131 -8.25 14.90 23.22
CA LYS A 131 -8.84 16.23 23.43
C LYS A 131 -9.80 16.72 22.36
N THR A 132 -9.91 16.03 21.22
CA THR A 132 -10.75 16.53 20.13
C THR A 132 -11.48 15.37 19.48
N PRO A 133 -12.82 15.29 19.57
CA PRO A 133 -13.54 14.27 18.84
C PRO A 133 -13.17 14.35 17.36
N LEU A 134 -12.89 13.20 16.74
CA LEU A 134 -12.76 13.17 15.30
C LEU A 134 -14.14 13.51 14.76
N LEU A 135 -14.31 14.75 14.29
CA LEU A 135 -15.56 15.18 13.68
C LEU A 135 -16.00 14.13 12.66
N ALA A 136 -17.29 13.78 12.70
CA ALA A 136 -17.88 13.03 11.61
C ALA A 136 -17.58 13.81 10.32
N ARG A 137 -17.28 13.09 9.25
CA ARG A 137 -17.11 13.73 7.95
C ARG A 137 -18.42 14.48 7.70
N ALA A 138 -18.36 15.80 7.57
CA ALA A 138 -19.55 16.60 7.27
C ALA A 138 -20.25 15.94 6.07
N GLN A 139 -21.56 15.75 6.17
CA GLN A 139 -22.30 15.15 5.06
C GLN A 139 -22.01 15.98 3.82
N VAL A 140 -21.49 15.31 2.82
CA VAL A 140 -21.02 15.91 1.60
C VAL A 140 -22.29 16.17 0.79
N GLY A 141 -22.82 17.40 0.84
CA GLY A 141 -24.00 17.80 0.05
C GLY A 141 -23.84 17.54 -1.46
N HIS A 142 -24.91 17.75 -2.23
CA HIS A 142 -24.88 17.56 -3.68
C HIS A 142 -24.10 18.67 -4.40
N CYS A 143 -23.73 18.38 -5.65
CA CYS A 143 -23.11 19.35 -6.55
C CYS A 143 -24.01 20.57 -6.76
N SER A 144 -23.45 21.77 -6.71
CA SER A 144 -24.17 23.03 -6.86
C SER A 144 -24.60 23.35 -8.30
N THR A 145 -24.09 22.63 -9.30
CA THR A 145 -24.53 22.78 -10.69
C THR A 145 -25.94 22.23 -10.86
N ALA A 146 -26.79 22.94 -11.58
CA ALA A 146 -28.13 22.48 -11.94
C ALA A 146 -28.11 21.04 -12.48
N ASP A 147 -29.04 20.22 -12.01
CA ASP A 147 -29.28 18.84 -12.46
C ASP A 147 -28.11 17.84 -12.31
N CYS A 148 -27.17 18.10 -11.39
CA CYS A 148 -26.10 17.15 -11.10
C CYS A 148 -26.35 16.37 -9.80
N PRO A 149 -26.73 15.07 -9.87
CA PRO A 149 -27.00 14.25 -8.69
C PRO A 149 -25.71 13.80 -7.97
N ASN A 150 -24.53 14.18 -8.46
CA ASN A 150 -23.27 13.74 -7.90
C ASN A 150 -22.97 14.47 -6.57
N GLN A 151 -22.37 13.77 -5.62
CA GLN A 151 -21.88 14.36 -4.37
C GLN A 151 -20.81 15.43 -4.65
N HIS A 152 -20.83 16.52 -3.88
CA HIS A 152 -19.80 17.54 -3.98
C HIS A 152 -18.43 16.94 -3.60
N TYR A 153 -17.39 17.41 -4.25
CA TYR A 153 -16.01 16.99 -4.00
C TYR A 153 -15.24 18.11 -3.30
N ALA A 154 -15.26 19.31 -3.89
CA ALA A 154 -14.63 20.51 -3.36
C ALA A 154 -15.30 21.76 -3.98
N LYS A 155 -15.27 22.89 -3.27
CA LYS A 155 -15.89 24.17 -3.72
C LYS A 155 -17.39 24.05 -4.09
N GLY A 156 -18.12 23.16 -3.42
CA GLY A 156 -19.55 22.94 -3.70
C GLY A 156 -19.85 22.17 -5.00
N VAL A 157 -18.85 21.77 -5.80
CA VAL A 157 -19.05 21.06 -7.07
C VAL A 157 -18.56 19.62 -7.02
N CYS A 158 -19.13 18.72 -7.82
CA CYS A 158 -18.70 17.33 -7.92
C CYS A 158 -17.31 17.20 -8.54
N ARG A 159 -16.69 16.01 -8.44
CA ARG A 159 -15.34 15.76 -8.95
C ARG A 159 -15.20 16.08 -10.46
N LEU A 160 -16.22 15.75 -11.25
CA LEU A 160 -16.25 16.04 -12.69
C LEU A 160 -16.23 17.56 -12.95
N HIS A 161 -17.11 18.31 -12.29
CA HIS A 161 -17.18 19.76 -12.45
C HIS A 161 -15.97 20.47 -11.85
N TYR A 162 -15.42 19.98 -10.74
CA TYR A 162 -14.19 20.50 -10.17
C TYR A 162 -13.03 20.44 -11.16
N TYR A 163 -12.86 19.32 -11.89
CA TYR A 163 -11.80 19.21 -12.90
C TYR A 163 -12.08 20.02 -14.16
N ARG A 164 -13.34 20.25 -14.54
CA ARG A 164 -13.67 21.13 -15.67
C ARG A 164 -13.41 22.60 -15.34
N ILE A 165 -13.70 23.02 -14.11
CA ILE A 165 -13.49 24.40 -13.64
C ILE A 165 -12.01 24.64 -13.30
N GLY A 166 -11.29 23.60 -12.83
CA GLY A 166 -9.92 23.70 -12.34
C GLY A 166 -8.85 23.00 -13.20
N GLY A 167 -9.16 22.61 -14.44
CA GLY A 167 -8.29 21.76 -15.25
C GLY A 167 -7.99 22.33 -16.64
N HIS A 168 -6.91 23.11 -16.68
CA HIS A 168 -6.11 23.53 -17.85
C HIS A 168 -6.76 24.47 -18.88
N PRO A 169 -6.18 25.66 -19.15
CA PRO A 169 -6.46 26.34 -20.41
C PRO A 169 -5.96 25.42 -21.54
N HIS A 170 -6.89 24.93 -22.36
CA HIS A 170 -6.55 24.64 -23.74
C HIS A 170 -6.47 26.00 -24.45
N ALA A 171 -5.27 26.57 -24.45
CA ALA A 171 -4.84 27.62 -25.38
C ALA A 171 -3.50 27.15 -25.95
#